data_AF-A0A9D6YSP9-F1
#
_entry.id   AF-A0A9D6YSP9-F1
#
_cell.length_a   1.000
_cell.length_b   1.000
_cell.length_c   1.000
_cell.angle_alpha   90.00
_cell.angle_beta   90.00
_cell.angle_gamma   90.00
#
_symmetry.space_group_name_H-M   'P 1'
#
loop_
_entity.id
_entity.type
_entity.pdbx_description
1 polymer ?
#
loop_
_entity_poly.entity_id
_entity_poly.type
_entity_poly.pdbx_seq_one_letter_code
_entity_poly.pdbx_strand_id
1 'polypeptide(L)'
;MTAHKIENIRNFSIVAHIDHGKSTLADRLIQETGTLAARDMVEQVLDSMDIERERGITIKAQTVRLNYKAKDGKDYVLNLMDTPGHVDFAYEVSRSLKACEGSLLVVDASQGVEAQTLANVYQAIDAGHEIVPVLNKIDLPAAEPDRIKEQIEEVIGLDASGAVLISAKTGIGIPDVLEAIVTRLPPPNGDEKAPLKALLVDSWYDAYLGVVVLVRIFDGTLKKGQKIKMMAADAHYEVDKIGVFRPKMQDVASLGPGEVGFITAQIKQVADTRVGDTITDDKKPTAEALPGFKPAQPVVFCGLFPVDAADVEDLRAAIGKL
;
A
#
# COMPACT_ATOMS: atom_id res chain seq x y z
N MET A 1 15.02 18.72 7.70
CA MET A 1 14.43 17.95 8.81
C MET A 1 13.12 17.42 8.28
N THR A 2 13.01 16.11 8.14
CA THR A 2 11.71 15.47 7.92
C THR A 2 10.73 15.98 8.99
N ALA A 3 9.49 16.29 8.60
CA ALA A 3 8.54 16.94 9.49
C ALA A 3 8.10 16.05 10.67
N HIS A 4 8.34 14.74 10.59
CA HIS A 4 7.86 13.75 11.55
C HIS A 4 8.99 12.85 12.05
N LYS A 5 8.97 12.56 13.35
CA LYS A 5 9.88 11.58 13.95
C LYS A 5 9.52 10.19 13.45
N ILE A 6 10.53 9.37 13.15
CA ILE A 6 10.35 8.01 12.64
C ILE A 6 9.48 7.14 13.59
N GLU A 7 9.63 7.35 14.90
CA GLU A 7 8.84 6.70 15.96
C GLU A 7 7.33 6.97 15.85
N ASN A 8 6.93 8.04 15.18
CA ASN A 8 5.54 8.45 15.01
C ASN A 8 4.98 8.08 13.62
N ILE A 9 5.71 7.29 12.83
CA ILE A 9 5.23 6.80 11.53
C ILE A 9 4.76 5.36 11.69
N ARG A 10 3.65 5.00 11.02
CA ARG A 10 3.21 3.60 10.88
C ARG A 10 2.90 3.33 9.42
N ASN A 11 3.58 2.37 8.81
CA ASN A 11 3.24 1.90 7.47
C ASN A 11 2.53 0.56 7.61
N PHE A 12 1.31 0.48 7.09
CA PHE A 12 0.50 -0.72 7.23
C PHE A 12 -0.33 -0.97 5.99
N SER A 13 -0.67 -2.24 5.77
CA SER A 13 -1.61 -2.67 4.75
C SER A 13 -2.89 -3.23 5.35
N ILE A 14 -3.96 -3.29 4.56
CA ILE A 14 -5.19 -3.99 4.95
C ILE A 14 -5.30 -5.29 4.15
N VAL A 15 -5.21 -6.41 4.85
CA VAL A 15 -5.30 -7.76 4.29
C VAL A 15 -6.67 -8.34 4.62
N ALA A 16 -7.42 -8.73 3.61
CA ALA A 16 -8.76 -9.29 3.77
C ALA A 16 -9.12 -10.20 2.60
N HIS A 17 -10.14 -11.04 2.79
CA HIS A 17 -10.85 -11.65 1.66
C HIS A 17 -11.77 -10.63 0.96
N ILE A 18 -12.24 -11.01 -0.22
CA ILE A 18 -13.25 -10.27 -0.98
C ILE A 18 -14.49 -10.10 -0.10
N ASP A 19 -15.13 -8.93 -0.18
CA ASP A 19 -16.33 -8.57 0.58
C ASP A 19 -16.21 -8.54 2.12
N HIS A 20 -15.04 -8.79 2.72
CA HIS A 20 -14.85 -8.63 4.17
C HIS A 20 -14.83 -7.15 4.63
N GLY A 21 -14.94 -6.19 3.69
CA GLY A 21 -15.09 -4.77 3.97
C GLY A 21 -13.78 -3.98 4.10
N LYS A 22 -12.73 -4.42 3.39
CA LYS A 22 -11.42 -3.75 3.28
C LYS A 22 -11.54 -2.28 2.82
N SER A 23 -12.14 -2.04 1.65
CA SER A 23 -12.29 -0.69 1.08
C SER A 23 -13.16 0.20 1.97
N THR A 24 -14.25 -0.36 2.52
CA THR A 24 -15.11 0.35 3.48
C THR A 24 -14.35 0.76 4.74
N LEU A 25 -13.47 -0.11 5.26
CA LEU A 25 -12.62 0.23 6.41
C LEU A 25 -11.64 1.35 6.04
N ALA A 26 -10.98 1.25 4.88
CA ALA A 26 -10.07 2.29 4.40
C ALA A 26 -10.74 3.66 4.32
N ASP A 27 -11.96 3.73 3.76
CA ASP A 27 -12.75 4.96 3.69
C ASP A 27 -13.06 5.52 5.08
N ARG A 28 -13.42 4.66 6.04
CA ARG A 28 -13.69 5.10 7.42
C ARG A 28 -12.44 5.64 8.11
N LEU A 29 -11.27 5.04 7.89
CA LEU A 29 -10.01 5.56 8.42
C LEU A 29 -9.68 6.94 7.82
N ILE A 30 -9.93 7.14 6.52
CA ILE A 30 -9.75 8.43 5.85
C ILE A 30 -10.69 9.51 6.42
N GLN A 31 -11.95 9.15 6.67
CA GLN A 31 -12.96 10.03 7.26
C GLN A 31 -12.59 10.43 8.69
N GLU A 32 -12.29 9.45 9.54
CA GLU A 32 -12.04 9.67 10.97
C GLU A 32 -10.77 10.50 11.20
N THR A 33 -9.76 10.35 10.35
CA THR A 33 -8.54 11.16 10.40
C THR A 33 -8.71 12.57 9.82
N GLY A 34 -9.88 12.88 9.24
CA GLY A 34 -10.15 14.18 8.63
C GLY A 34 -9.28 14.49 7.42
N THR A 35 -8.70 13.46 6.78
CA THR A 35 -7.79 13.64 5.65
C THR A 35 -8.52 14.16 4.41
N LEU A 36 -9.82 13.88 4.28
CA LEU A 36 -10.72 14.47 3.30
C LEU A 36 -11.86 15.23 3.97
N ALA A 37 -12.28 16.33 3.36
CA ALA A 37 -13.51 17.01 3.78
C ALA A 37 -14.72 16.13 3.45
N ALA A 38 -15.75 16.15 4.30
CA ALA A 38 -16.95 15.31 4.13
C ALA A 38 -17.63 15.47 2.75
N ARG A 39 -17.51 16.64 2.12
CA ARG A 39 -18.02 16.93 0.77
C ARG A 39 -17.26 16.23 -0.36
N ASP A 40 -15.99 15.92 -0.12
CA ASP A 40 -15.08 15.28 -1.08
C ASP A 40 -15.04 13.75 -0.87
N MET A 41 -15.79 13.24 0.13
CA MET A 41 -15.96 11.81 0.36
C MET A 41 -16.96 11.22 -0.65
N VAL A 42 -16.50 10.21 -1.36
CA VAL A 42 -17.31 9.29 -2.16
C VAL A 42 -17.14 7.90 -1.55
N GLU A 43 -18.06 6.98 -1.79
CA GLU A 43 -17.86 5.58 -1.44
C GLU A 43 -16.68 5.01 -2.26
N GLN A 44 -15.81 4.24 -1.62
CA GLN A 44 -14.60 3.66 -2.21
C GLN A 44 -13.65 4.71 -2.81
N VAL A 45 -13.17 5.64 -1.96
CA VAL A 45 -12.32 6.76 -2.39
C VAL A 45 -11.04 6.30 -3.07
N LEU A 46 -10.50 5.17 -2.63
CA LEU A 46 -9.26 4.61 -3.15
C LEU A 46 -9.45 3.87 -4.48
N ASP A 47 -10.64 3.35 -4.76
CA ASP A 47 -10.93 2.67 -6.02
C ASP A 47 -11.09 3.75 -7.11
N SER A 48 -9.99 3.96 -7.85
CA SER A 48 -9.83 5.08 -8.78
C SER A 48 -10.15 4.70 -10.22
N MET A 49 -10.08 3.41 -10.56
CA MET A 49 -10.41 2.91 -11.89
C MET A 49 -11.91 2.65 -12.02
N ASP A 50 -12.50 2.98 -13.17
CA ASP A 50 -13.92 2.74 -13.42
C ASP A 50 -14.30 1.26 -13.26
N ILE A 51 -13.40 0.35 -13.67
CA ILE A 51 -13.58 -1.10 -13.57
C ILE A 51 -13.54 -1.61 -12.12
N GLU A 52 -12.78 -0.95 -11.23
CA GLU A 52 -12.76 -1.29 -9.80
C GLU A 52 -14.13 -0.99 -9.18
N ARG A 53 -14.68 0.18 -9.51
CA ARG A 53 -16.01 0.62 -9.04
C ARG A 53 -17.14 -0.21 -9.62
N GLU A 54 -17.06 -0.56 -10.90
CA GLU A 54 -18.09 -1.39 -11.56
C GLU A 54 -18.15 -2.79 -10.95
N ARG A 55 -16.99 -3.36 -10.60
CA ARG A 55 -16.89 -4.73 -10.07
C ARG A 55 -16.85 -4.82 -8.55
N GLY A 56 -16.73 -3.68 -7.84
CA GLY A 56 -16.61 -3.63 -6.39
C GLY A 56 -15.33 -4.29 -5.84
N ILE A 57 -14.25 -4.34 -6.64
CA ILE A 57 -12.97 -4.96 -6.24
C ILE A 57 -11.83 -3.97 -6.38
N THR A 58 -10.85 -4.05 -5.47
CA THR A 58 -9.58 -3.33 -5.62
C THR A 58 -8.66 -4.15 -6.51
N ILE A 59 -8.23 -3.57 -7.64
CA ILE A 59 -7.33 -4.18 -8.61
C ILE A 59 -5.91 -3.67 -8.37
N LYS A 60 -5.77 -2.37 -8.09
CA LYS A 60 -4.47 -1.72 -7.91
C LYS A 60 -4.26 -1.26 -6.48
N ALA A 61 -3.07 -1.54 -5.93
CA ALA A 61 -2.72 -1.04 -4.62
C ALA A 61 -2.63 0.50 -4.58
N GLN A 62 -3.36 1.11 -3.64
CA GLN A 62 -3.40 2.57 -3.47
C GLN A 62 -2.82 2.96 -2.13
N THR A 63 -2.01 4.02 -2.12
CA THR A 63 -1.38 4.52 -0.89
C THR A 63 -2.01 5.83 -0.48
N VAL A 64 -2.31 5.97 0.82
CA VAL A 64 -2.76 7.24 1.41
C VAL A 64 -2.05 7.51 2.72
N ARG A 65 -1.61 8.75 2.90
CA ARG A 65 -1.06 9.28 4.13
C ARG A 65 -2.16 9.93 4.94
N LEU A 66 -2.38 9.41 6.14
CA LEU A 66 -3.31 9.91 7.13
C LEU A 66 -2.54 10.58 8.28
N ASN A 67 -3.08 11.68 8.81
CA ASN A 67 -2.58 12.27 10.04
C ASN A 67 -3.54 11.93 11.17
N TYR A 68 -3.02 11.37 12.25
CA TYR A 68 -3.84 10.94 13.38
C TYR A 68 -3.26 11.47 14.69
N LYS A 69 -4.10 12.10 15.50
CA LYS A 69 -3.74 12.50 16.86
C LYS A 69 -4.22 11.42 17.82
N ALA A 70 -3.29 10.63 18.35
CA ALA A 70 -3.61 9.52 19.22
C ALA A 70 -4.02 9.98 20.63
N LYS A 71 -4.59 9.06 21.41
CA LYS A 71 -4.99 9.29 22.81
C LYS A 71 -3.80 9.64 23.72
N ASP A 72 -2.58 9.28 23.35
CA ASP A 72 -1.34 9.70 24.03
C ASP A 72 -0.98 11.19 23.83
N GLY A 73 -1.75 11.90 23.00
CA GLY A 73 -1.61 13.32 22.69
C GLY A 73 -0.61 13.63 21.58
N LYS A 74 0.06 12.64 20.99
CA LYS A 74 1.04 12.83 19.90
C LYS A 74 0.37 12.72 18.54
N ASP A 75 0.95 13.41 17.57
CA ASP A 75 0.59 13.30 16.16
C ASP A 75 1.40 12.18 15.49
N TYR A 76 0.68 11.27 14.84
CA TYR A 76 1.20 10.13 14.07
C TYR A 76 0.88 10.31 12.59
N VAL A 77 1.79 9.80 11.76
CA VAL A 77 1.60 9.67 10.31
C VAL A 77 1.35 8.21 10.00
N LEU A 78 0.17 7.90 9.49
CA LEU A 78 -0.22 6.54 9.13
C LEU A 78 -0.23 6.44 7.61
N ASN A 79 0.67 5.65 7.03
CA ASN A 79 0.66 5.36 5.60
C ASN A 79 -0.10 4.05 5.40
N LEU A 80 -1.30 4.16 4.84
CA LEU A 80 -2.16 3.04 4.49
C LEU A 80 -1.86 2.60 3.06
N MET A 81 -1.54 1.33 2.88
CA MET A 81 -1.50 0.66 1.57
C MET A 81 -2.70 -0.27 1.44
N ASP A 82 -3.67 0.11 0.62
CA ASP A 82 -4.83 -0.73 0.36
C ASP A 82 -4.47 -1.81 -0.67
N THR A 83 -4.48 -3.09 -0.27
CA THR A 83 -4.01 -4.18 -1.13
C THR A 83 -5.16 -4.95 -1.78
N PRO A 84 -5.04 -5.44 -3.02
CA PRO A 84 -6.06 -6.29 -3.63
C PRO A 84 -6.38 -7.54 -2.79
N GLY A 85 -7.66 -7.94 -2.76
CA GLY A 85 -8.09 -9.16 -2.05
C GLY A 85 -8.07 -10.44 -2.88
N HIS A 86 -7.93 -10.31 -4.21
CA HIS A 86 -8.01 -11.43 -5.16
C HIS A 86 -6.62 -12.05 -5.43
N VAL A 87 -6.58 -13.37 -5.57
CA VAL A 87 -5.34 -14.16 -5.75
C VAL A 87 -4.56 -13.82 -7.02
N ASP A 88 -5.25 -13.46 -8.10
CA ASP A 88 -4.63 -13.04 -9.37
C ASP A 88 -3.71 -11.83 -9.21
N PHE A 89 -3.93 -11.03 -8.16
CA PHE A 89 -3.14 -9.85 -7.84
C PHE A 89 -2.13 -10.10 -6.70
N ALA A 90 -1.78 -11.35 -6.41
CA ALA A 90 -0.81 -11.69 -5.36
C ALA A 90 0.54 -10.94 -5.52
N TYR A 91 0.95 -10.64 -6.76
CA TYR A 91 2.14 -9.82 -7.00
C TYR A 91 1.96 -8.36 -6.52
N GLU A 92 0.79 -7.74 -6.66
CA GLU A 92 0.48 -6.42 -6.07
C GLU A 92 0.51 -6.47 -4.54
N VAL A 93 -0.07 -7.53 -3.96
CA VAL A 93 -0.15 -7.71 -2.51
C VAL A 93 1.25 -7.85 -1.92
N SER A 94 2.07 -8.74 -2.47
CA SER A 94 3.46 -8.94 -2.03
C SER A 94 4.29 -7.65 -2.10
N ARG A 95 4.10 -6.84 -3.15
CA ARG A 95 4.80 -5.56 -3.32
C ARG A 95 4.47 -4.56 -2.21
N SER A 96 3.18 -4.42 -1.94
CA SER A 96 2.67 -3.49 -0.94
C SER A 96 3.03 -3.94 0.48
N LEU A 97 3.04 -5.25 0.72
CA LEU A 97 3.43 -5.81 2.00
C LEU A 97 4.88 -5.44 2.33
N LYS A 98 5.86 -5.69 1.44
CA LYS A 98 7.27 -5.36 1.73
C LYS A 98 7.56 -3.88 2.02
N ALA A 99 6.65 -2.97 1.69
CA ALA A 99 6.80 -1.55 1.99
C ALA A 99 6.22 -1.14 3.35
N CYS A 100 5.59 -2.07 4.07
CA CYS A 100 4.95 -1.87 5.36
C CYS A 100 5.67 -2.64 6.47
N GLU A 101 5.43 -2.25 7.72
CA GLU A 101 5.92 -2.97 8.90
C GLU A 101 4.83 -3.80 9.59
N GLY A 102 3.57 -3.61 9.20
CA GLY A 102 2.42 -4.30 9.77
C GLY A 102 1.24 -4.43 8.83
N SER A 103 0.26 -5.24 9.24
CA SER A 103 -0.98 -5.45 8.49
C SER A 103 -2.19 -5.53 9.42
N LEU A 104 -3.31 -4.96 8.96
CA LEU A 104 -4.63 -5.22 9.54
C LEU A 104 -5.22 -6.45 8.86
N LEU A 105 -5.48 -7.50 9.62
CA LEU A 105 -6.19 -8.67 9.14
C LEU A 105 -7.69 -8.48 9.35
N VAL A 106 -8.41 -8.15 8.29
CA VAL A 106 -9.85 -7.92 8.34
C VAL A 106 -10.61 -9.21 8.03
N VAL A 107 -11.36 -9.69 9.01
CA VAL A 107 -12.19 -10.90 8.90
C VAL A 107 -13.64 -10.52 9.15
N ASP A 108 -14.55 -10.99 8.30
CA ASP A 108 -15.98 -10.82 8.51
C ASP A 108 -16.43 -11.66 9.71
N ALA A 109 -17.02 -11.02 10.73
CA ALA A 109 -17.48 -11.69 11.94
C ALA A 109 -18.63 -12.67 11.70
N SER A 110 -19.28 -12.66 10.54
CA SER A 110 -20.36 -13.58 10.16
C SER A 110 -19.90 -14.74 9.26
N GLN A 111 -18.86 -14.54 8.45
CA GLN A 111 -18.36 -15.57 7.52
C GLN A 111 -17.16 -16.33 8.10
N GLY A 112 -16.26 -15.62 8.76
CA GLY A 112 -15.03 -16.18 9.30
C GLY A 112 -13.87 -16.21 8.30
N VAL A 113 -12.90 -17.09 8.56
CA VAL A 113 -11.66 -17.18 7.78
C VAL A 113 -11.89 -17.97 6.48
N GLU A 114 -11.76 -17.27 5.36
CA GLU A 114 -11.85 -17.85 4.01
C GLU A 114 -10.47 -18.25 3.45
N ALA A 115 -10.44 -19.17 2.47
CA ALA A 115 -9.20 -19.71 1.91
C ALA A 115 -8.26 -18.63 1.32
N GLN A 116 -8.82 -17.59 0.69
CA GLN A 116 -8.01 -16.49 0.15
C GLN A 116 -7.42 -15.60 1.25
N THR A 117 -8.09 -15.48 2.40
CA THR A 117 -7.56 -14.79 3.59
C THR A 117 -6.23 -15.43 3.99
N LEU A 118 -6.16 -16.76 4.01
CA LEU A 118 -4.96 -17.50 4.39
C LEU A 118 -3.78 -17.17 3.47
N ALA A 119 -3.99 -17.16 2.15
CA ALA A 119 -2.93 -16.88 1.20
C ALA A 119 -2.31 -15.48 1.40
N ASN A 120 -3.12 -14.47 1.71
CA ASN A 120 -2.63 -13.12 1.96
C ASN A 120 -2.01 -12.97 3.35
N VAL A 121 -2.55 -13.67 4.36
CA VAL A 121 -1.98 -13.68 5.71
C VAL A 121 -0.60 -14.33 5.72
N TYR A 122 -0.42 -15.47 5.05
CA TYR A 122 0.89 -16.11 4.95
C TYR A 122 1.91 -15.20 4.26
N GLN A 123 1.51 -14.43 3.25
CA GLN A 123 2.40 -13.43 2.65
C GLN A 123 2.79 -12.32 3.63
N ALA A 124 1.87 -11.88 4.50
CA ALA A 124 2.17 -10.88 5.52
C ALA A 124 3.12 -11.44 6.60
N ILE A 125 2.91 -12.70 7.02
CA ILE A 125 3.80 -13.41 7.95
C ILE A 125 5.20 -13.58 7.34
N ASP A 126 5.28 -14.01 6.07
CA ASP A 126 6.55 -14.16 5.34
C ASP A 126 7.28 -12.82 5.14
N ALA A 127 6.53 -11.71 5.09
CA ALA A 127 7.09 -10.36 5.08
C ALA A 127 7.53 -9.87 6.48
N GLY A 128 7.29 -10.65 7.54
CA GLY A 128 7.67 -10.32 8.91
C GLY A 128 6.79 -9.23 9.54
N HIS A 129 5.53 -9.11 9.09
CA HIS A 129 4.63 -8.08 9.57
C HIS A 129 4.07 -8.41 10.96
N GLU A 130 3.91 -7.37 11.77
CA GLU A 130 3.02 -7.42 12.91
C GLU A 130 1.56 -7.39 12.42
N ILE A 131 0.75 -8.37 12.82
CA ILE A 131 -0.63 -8.52 12.32
C ILE A 131 -1.61 -8.17 13.43
N VAL A 132 -2.49 -7.20 13.16
CA VAL A 132 -3.58 -6.84 14.07
C VAL A 132 -4.89 -7.41 13.53
N PRO A 133 -5.51 -8.39 14.21
CA PRO A 133 -6.81 -8.91 13.81
C PRO A 133 -7.93 -7.90 14.08
N VAL A 134 -8.77 -7.71 13.06
CA VAL A 134 -9.92 -6.80 13.05
C VAL A 134 -11.14 -7.58 12.59
N LEU A 135 -12.12 -7.73 13.46
CA LEU A 135 -13.39 -8.39 13.14
C LEU A 135 -14.40 -7.37 12.69
N ASN A 136 -14.77 -7.41 11.42
CA ASN A 136 -15.68 -6.46 10.80
C ASN A 136 -17.12 -6.99 10.73
N LYS A 137 -18.07 -6.10 10.43
CA LYS A 137 -19.50 -6.39 10.28
C LYS A 137 -20.18 -6.93 11.54
N ILE A 138 -19.74 -6.49 12.73
CA ILE A 138 -20.38 -6.84 14.01
C ILE A 138 -21.83 -6.33 14.13
N ASP A 139 -22.26 -5.44 13.23
CA ASP A 139 -23.65 -4.97 13.15
C ASP A 139 -24.62 -6.01 12.58
N LEU A 140 -24.12 -7.07 11.93
CA LEU A 140 -24.95 -8.12 11.37
C LEU A 140 -25.49 -9.05 12.47
N PRO A 141 -26.79 -9.42 12.45
CA PRO A 141 -27.35 -10.36 13.42
C PRO A 141 -26.70 -11.74 13.43
N ALA A 142 -26.06 -12.12 12.32
CA ALA A 142 -25.33 -13.38 12.15
C ALA A 142 -23.84 -13.28 12.57
N ALA A 143 -23.38 -12.14 13.11
CA ALA A 143 -22.00 -12.00 13.56
C ALA A 143 -21.75 -12.83 14.83
N GLU A 144 -20.67 -13.60 14.83
CA GLU A 144 -20.25 -14.46 15.94
C GLU A 144 -18.77 -14.19 16.30
N PRO A 145 -18.42 -13.00 16.84
CA PRO A 145 -17.03 -12.59 16.98
C PRO A 145 -16.16 -13.54 17.78
N ASP A 146 -16.67 -14.14 18.86
CA ASP A 146 -15.87 -15.03 19.71
C ASP A 146 -15.55 -16.36 19.00
N ARG A 147 -16.52 -16.93 18.26
CA ARG A 147 -16.28 -18.10 17.40
C ARG A 147 -15.23 -17.81 16.32
N ILE A 148 -15.26 -16.60 15.73
CA ILE A 148 -14.30 -16.23 14.70
C ILE A 148 -12.89 -15.97 15.28
N LYS A 149 -12.76 -15.46 16.51
CA LYS A 149 -11.45 -15.38 17.18
C LYS A 149 -10.83 -16.75 17.36
N GLU A 150 -11.60 -17.72 17.85
CA GLU A 150 -11.16 -19.12 17.99
C GLU A 150 -10.72 -19.68 16.62
N GLN A 151 -11.50 -19.41 15.57
CA GLN A 151 -11.15 -19.84 14.21
C GLN A 151 -9.82 -19.22 13.71
N ILE A 152 -9.57 -17.94 13.99
CA ILE A 152 -8.30 -17.29 13.63
C ILE A 152 -7.12 -17.96 14.37
N GLU A 153 -7.29 -18.24 15.66
CA GLU A 153 -6.26 -18.91 16.47
C GLU A 153 -6.00 -20.34 15.99
N GLU A 154 -7.03 -21.11 15.67
CA GLU A 154 -6.89 -22.51 15.24
C GLU A 154 -6.38 -22.66 13.80
N VAL A 155 -6.86 -21.84 12.87
CA VAL A 155 -6.57 -22.00 11.44
C VAL A 155 -5.32 -21.23 11.03
N ILE A 156 -5.12 -20.03 11.57
CA ILE A 156 -4.00 -19.16 11.20
C ILE A 156 -2.86 -19.25 12.21
N GLY A 157 -3.16 -19.53 13.48
CA GLY A 157 -2.15 -19.53 14.54
C GLY A 157 -1.78 -18.13 15.04
N LEU A 158 -2.68 -17.15 14.86
CA LEU A 158 -2.51 -15.78 15.37
C LEU A 158 -3.32 -15.58 16.64
N ASP A 159 -2.74 -14.91 17.64
CA ASP A 159 -3.46 -14.50 18.85
C ASP A 159 -4.58 -13.49 18.49
N ALA A 160 -5.83 -13.91 18.65
CA ALA A 160 -7.01 -13.12 18.35
C ALA A 160 -7.71 -12.59 19.61
N SER A 161 -7.15 -12.84 20.80
CA SER A 161 -7.71 -12.37 22.07
C SER A 161 -7.89 -10.85 22.12
N GLY A 162 -6.95 -10.13 21.52
CA GLY A 162 -6.96 -8.68 21.38
C GLY A 162 -7.67 -8.14 20.14
N ALA A 163 -8.39 -8.97 19.37
CA ALA A 163 -9.00 -8.55 18.10
C ALA A 163 -9.94 -7.35 18.27
N VAL A 164 -9.81 -6.37 17.38
CA VAL A 164 -10.62 -5.15 17.42
C VAL A 164 -11.96 -5.43 16.74
N LEU A 165 -13.05 -5.23 17.45
CA LEU A 165 -14.41 -5.43 16.94
C LEU A 165 -14.92 -4.15 16.31
N ILE A 166 -15.28 -4.20 15.03
CA ILE A 166 -15.74 -3.02 14.29
C ILE A 166 -16.95 -3.30 13.41
N SER A 167 -17.62 -2.21 13.04
CA SER A 167 -18.50 -2.16 11.88
C SER A 167 -18.06 -1.00 10.99
N ALA A 168 -17.34 -1.30 9.91
CA ALA A 168 -16.95 -0.29 8.92
C ALA A 168 -18.17 0.40 8.28
N LYS A 169 -19.31 -0.30 8.20
CA LYS A 169 -20.56 0.27 7.68
C LYS A 169 -21.11 1.36 8.61
N THR A 170 -21.19 1.09 9.91
CA THR A 170 -21.80 2.01 10.88
C THR A 170 -20.80 2.96 11.56
N GLY A 171 -19.50 2.69 11.44
CA GLY A 171 -18.41 3.45 12.07
C GLY A 171 -18.06 3.00 13.49
N ILE A 172 -18.70 1.94 14.01
CA ILE A 172 -18.41 1.42 15.35
C ILE A 172 -16.98 0.86 15.40
N GLY A 173 -16.21 1.25 16.42
CA GLY A 173 -14.87 0.71 16.70
C GLY A 173 -13.73 1.24 15.82
N ILE A 174 -14.00 2.15 14.87
CA ILE A 174 -12.96 2.74 14.01
C ILE A 174 -11.88 3.50 14.80
N PRO A 175 -12.21 4.30 15.83
CA PRO A 175 -11.18 4.93 16.65
C PRO A 175 -10.27 3.91 17.36
N ASP A 176 -10.80 2.74 17.72
CA ASP A 176 -10.03 1.70 18.39
C ASP A 176 -9.08 0.99 17.43
N VAL A 177 -9.42 0.91 16.13
CA VAL A 177 -8.49 0.45 15.08
C VAL A 177 -7.34 1.43 14.92
N LEU A 178 -7.61 2.74 14.86
CA LEU A 178 -6.55 3.76 14.78
C LEU A 178 -5.59 3.69 15.97
N GLU A 179 -6.13 3.49 17.18
CA GLU A 179 -5.32 3.30 18.38
C GLU A 179 -4.54 1.98 18.35
N ALA A 180 -5.12 0.90 17.84
CA ALA A 180 -4.42 -0.38 17.68
C ALA A 180 -3.26 -0.27 16.68
N ILE A 181 -3.43 0.48 15.58
CA ILE A 181 -2.36 0.76 14.61
C ILE A 181 -1.19 1.47 15.31
N VAL A 182 -1.47 2.50 16.12
CA VAL A 182 -0.44 3.28 16.81
C VAL A 182 0.29 2.46 17.87
N THR A 183 -0.46 1.70 18.67
CA THR A 183 0.05 1.03 19.87
C THR A 183 0.65 -0.35 19.60
N ARG A 184 0.17 -1.08 18.60
CA ARG A 184 0.56 -2.47 18.34
C ARG A 184 1.52 -2.60 17.16
N LEU A 185 1.34 -1.81 16.09
CA LEU A 185 2.25 -1.88 14.95
C LEU A 185 3.58 -1.18 15.28
N PRO A 186 4.72 -1.74 14.86
CA PRO A 186 6.03 -1.11 15.09
C PRO A 186 6.22 0.11 14.18
N PRO A 187 7.01 1.11 14.63
CA PRO A 187 7.50 2.15 13.73
C PRO A 187 8.47 1.57 12.69
N PRO A 188 8.64 2.24 11.55
CA PRO A 188 9.70 1.92 10.61
C PRO A 188 11.09 2.13 11.23
N ASN A 189 12.08 1.43 10.68
CA ASN A 189 13.50 1.62 11.01
C ASN A 189 14.22 2.33 9.88
N GLY A 190 15.28 3.09 10.20
CA GLY A 190 16.11 3.76 9.20
C GLY A 190 17.00 4.86 9.77
N ASP A 191 18.08 5.19 9.05
CA ASP A 191 19.00 6.29 9.41
C ASP A 191 18.95 7.43 8.39
N GLU A 192 18.64 8.65 8.86
CA GLU A 192 18.58 9.87 8.03
C GLU A 192 19.96 10.24 7.44
N LYS A 193 21.06 9.84 8.09
CA LYS A 193 22.44 10.18 7.69
C LYS A 193 23.05 9.15 6.74
N ALA A 194 22.45 7.97 6.63
CA ALA A 194 22.88 6.95 5.71
C ALA A 194 22.65 7.39 4.24
N PRO A 195 23.33 6.76 3.27
CA PRO A 195 23.01 6.92 1.85
C PRO A 195 21.52 6.67 1.60
N LEU A 196 20.95 7.37 0.61
CA LEU A 196 19.56 7.14 0.21
C LEU A 196 19.37 5.68 -0.17
N LYS A 197 18.40 5.02 0.45
CA LYS A 197 17.94 3.69 0.10
C LYS A 197 16.42 3.71 0.07
N ALA A 198 15.86 3.79 -1.13
CA ALA A 198 14.42 3.80 -1.34
C ALA A 198 14.01 2.63 -2.21
N LEU A 199 12.89 1.99 -1.85
CA LEU A 199 12.29 0.91 -2.62
C LEU A 199 11.31 1.49 -3.64
N LEU A 200 11.41 1.07 -4.90
CA LEU A 200 10.39 1.30 -5.91
C LEU A 200 9.21 0.35 -5.66
N VAL A 201 8.14 0.87 -5.06
CA VAL A 201 6.96 0.08 -4.67
C VAL A 201 6.04 -0.17 -5.85
N ASP A 202 5.79 0.88 -6.64
CA ASP A 202 5.00 0.82 -7.86
C ASP A 202 5.35 1.97 -8.82
N SER A 203 4.97 1.83 -10.09
CA SER A 203 5.12 2.90 -11.09
C SER A 203 3.99 2.87 -12.10
N TRP A 204 3.55 4.03 -12.56
CA TRP A 204 2.56 4.13 -13.63
C TRP A 204 2.79 5.38 -14.47
N TYR A 205 2.19 5.38 -15.66
CA TYR A 205 2.22 6.54 -16.54
C TYR A 205 1.08 7.50 -16.23
N ASP A 206 1.40 8.77 -16.05
CA ASP A 206 0.46 9.89 -15.98
C ASP A 206 0.62 10.76 -17.25
N ALA A 207 -0.48 11.19 -17.84
CA ALA A 207 -0.48 11.93 -19.10
C ALA A 207 0.21 13.30 -19.01
N TYR A 208 0.26 13.91 -17.83
CA TYR A 208 0.83 15.24 -17.60
C TYR A 208 2.17 15.19 -16.88
N LEU A 209 2.32 14.25 -15.93
CA LEU A 209 3.51 14.13 -15.08
C LEU A 209 4.54 13.14 -15.63
N GLY A 210 4.19 12.35 -16.66
CA GLY A 210 5.01 11.25 -17.15
C GLY A 210 4.97 10.06 -16.20
N VAL A 211 6.05 9.29 -16.10
CA VAL A 211 6.09 8.17 -15.17
C VAL A 211 6.17 8.69 -13.72
N VAL A 212 5.15 8.34 -12.95
CA VAL A 212 5.08 8.56 -11.51
C VAL A 212 5.55 7.29 -10.81
N VAL A 213 6.45 7.46 -9.83
CA VAL A 213 7.06 6.35 -9.10
C VAL A 213 6.70 6.45 -7.62
N LEU A 214 6.02 5.44 -7.09
CA LEU A 214 5.75 5.30 -5.67
C LEU A 214 6.98 4.71 -4.97
N VAL A 215 7.46 5.40 -3.93
CA VAL A 215 8.70 5.07 -3.24
C VAL A 215 8.50 4.96 -1.73
N ARG A 216 9.21 4.00 -1.13
CA ARG A 216 9.34 3.83 0.33
C ARG A 216 10.78 4.09 0.75
N ILE A 217 11.01 5.06 1.64
CA ILE A 217 12.37 5.43 2.08
C ILE A 217 12.79 4.60 3.30
N PHE A 218 13.77 3.71 3.13
CA PHE A 218 14.36 2.96 4.24
C PHE A 218 15.46 3.78 4.92
N ASP A 219 16.41 4.29 4.15
CA ASP A 219 17.54 5.08 4.66
C ASP A 219 17.72 6.38 3.88
N GLY A 220 18.35 7.36 4.53
CA GLY A 220 18.68 8.66 3.96
C GLY A 220 17.46 9.55 3.71
N THR A 221 17.67 10.60 2.92
CA THR A 221 16.61 11.55 2.55
C THR A 221 16.57 11.76 1.05
N LEU A 222 15.35 11.86 0.51
CA LEU A 222 15.07 12.17 -0.88
C LEU A 222 14.53 13.61 -0.98
N LYS A 223 15.14 14.42 -1.85
CA LYS A 223 14.82 15.85 -2.02
C LYS A 223 14.62 16.20 -3.48
N LYS A 224 13.81 17.24 -3.74
CA LYS A 224 13.66 17.80 -5.07
C LYS A 224 15.02 18.28 -5.61
N GLY A 225 15.28 18.02 -6.89
CA GLY A 225 16.55 18.33 -7.57
C GLY A 225 17.70 17.37 -7.25
N GLN A 226 17.45 16.34 -6.42
CA GLN A 226 18.46 15.32 -6.15
C GLN A 226 18.63 14.41 -7.36
N LYS A 227 19.88 14.08 -7.68
CA LYS A 227 20.20 13.09 -8.70
C LYS A 227 20.14 11.70 -8.07
N ILE A 228 19.32 10.85 -8.66
CA ILE A 228 19.08 9.49 -8.21
C ILE A 228 19.56 8.49 -9.25
N LYS A 229 19.92 7.31 -8.75
CA LYS A 229 20.29 6.14 -9.55
C LYS A 229 19.33 5.00 -9.23
N MET A 230 18.75 4.41 -10.28
CA MET A 230 18.04 3.14 -10.23
C MET A 230 19.09 2.02 -10.31
N MET A 231 19.26 1.23 -9.25
CA MET A 231 20.40 0.31 -9.14
C MET A 231 20.34 -0.86 -10.13
N ALA A 232 19.17 -1.45 -10.37
CA ALA A 232 19.00 -2.60 -11.26
C ALA A 232 18.93 -2.19 -12.73
N ALA A 233 18.35 -1.02 -13.03
CA ALA A 233 18.30 -0.48 -14.39
C ALA A 233 19.60 0.25 -14.82
N ASP A 234 20.48 0.59 -13.87
CA ASP A 234 21.66 1.45 -14.08
C ASP A 234 21.30 2.79 -14.75
N ALA A 235 20.14 3.33 -14.37
CA ALA A 235 19.57 4.53 -14.96
C ALA A 235 19.65 5.71 -14.00
N HIS A 236 19.93 6.90 -14.53
CA HIS A 236 20.21 8.11 -13.75
C HIS A 236 19.20 9.20 -14.08
N TYR A 237 18.56 9.78 -13.07
CA TYR A 237 17.57 10.84 -13.24
C TYR A 237 17.72 11.94 -12.20
N GLU A 238 17.14 13.10 -12.49
CA GLU A 238 17.00 14.20 -11.55
C GLU A 238 15.55 14.32 -11.11
N VAL A 239 15.31 14.35 -9.80
CA VAL A 239 13.97 14.39 -9.24
C VAL A 239 13.34 15.77 -9.46
N ASP A 240 12.26 15.83 -10.22
CA ASP A 240 11.52 17.07 -10.52
C ASP A 240 10.49 17.40 -9.41
N LYS A 241 9.69 16.40 -9.04
CA LYS A 241 8.71 16.53 -7.95
C LYS A 241 8.81 15.39 -6.97
N ILE A 242 8.48 15.72 -5.73
CA ILE A 242 8.29 14.78 -4.63
C ILE A 242 6.98 15.15 -3.95
N GLY A 243 6.18 14.15 -3.63
CA GLY A 243 4.92 14.35 -2.94
C GLY A 243 4.47 13.15 -2.15
N VAL A 244 3.33 13.30 -1.52
CA VAL A 244 2.62 12.27 -0.77
C VAL A 244 1.18 12.25 -1.22
N PHE A 245 0.51 11.11 -1.05
CA PHE A 245 -0.91 11.00 -1.36
C PHE A 245 -1.74 11.33 -0.12
N ARG A 246 -2.54 12.40 -0.19
CA ARG A 246 -3.57 12.72 0.81
C ARG A 246 -4.93 12.76 0.13
N PRO A 247 -5.52 11.58 -0.05
CA PRO A 247 -5.89 10.96 -1.34
C PRO A 247 -5.45 11.61 -2.67
N LYS A 248 -5.38 12.94 -2.76
CA LYS A 248 -4.81 13.68 -3.89
C LYS A 248 -3.30 13.81 -3.73
N MET A 249 -2.60 14.00 -4.85
CA MET A 249 -1.17 14.33 -4.84
C MET A 249 -0.94 15.66 -4.15
N GLN A 250 -0.06 15.68 -3.15
CA GLN A 250 0.39 16.88 -2.47
C GLN A 250 1.92 16.92 -2.48
N ASP A 251 2.48 17.99 -3.04
CA ASP A 251 3.92 18.21 -3.08
C ASP A 251 4.49 18.39 -1.66
N VAL A 252 5.65 17.79 -1.42
CA VAL A 252 6.43 17.95 -0.17
C VAL A 252 7.87 18.29 -0.50
N ALA A 253 8.56 18.95 0.44
CA ALA A 253 9.94 19.37 0.23
C ALA A 253 10.95 18.20 0.21
N SER A 254 10.68 17.16 1.00
CA SER A 254 11.53 15.99 1.14
C SER A 254 10.76 14.81 1.71
N LEU A 255 11.24 13.60 1.42
CA LEU A 255 10.87 12.37 2.12
C LEU A 255 12.11 11.86 2.86
N GLY A 256 11.96 11.36 4.08
CA GLY A 256 13.04 10.69 4.78
C GLY A 256 12.64 9.33 5.34
N PRO A 257 13.47 8.75 6.21
CA PRO A 257 13.33 7.36 6.63
C PRO A 257 11.96 7.11 7.26
N GLY A 258 11.32 6.01 6.87
CA GLY A 258 9.98 5.68 7.33
C GLY A 258 8.84 6.21 6.46
N GLU A 259 9.09 7.19 5.60
CA GLU A 259 8.03 7.77 4.77
C GLU A 259 7.76 6.98 3.48
N VAL A 260 6.50 7.05 3.04
CA VAL A 260 6.03 6.66 1.70
C VAL A 260 5.59 7.93 0.96
N GLY A 261 5.89 7.99 -0.32
CA GLY A 261 5.47 9.08 -1.20
C GLY A 261 5.72 8.75 -2.66
N PHE A 262 5.57 9.74 -3.54
CA PHE A 262 5.84 9.60 -4.96
C PHE A 262 6.93 10.55 -5.42
N ILE A 263 7.58 10.20 -6.53
CA ILE A 263 8.49 11.07 -7.27
C ILE A 263 8.17 11.09 -8.76
N THR A 264 8.55 12.18 -9.42
CA THR A 264 8.62 12.28 -10.87
C THR A 264 10.01 12.75 -11.27
N ALA A 265 10.56 12.19 -12.36
CA ALA A 265 11.94 12.48 -12.78
C ALA A 265 12.11 12.53 -14.31
N GLN A 266 11.04 12.92 -15.03
CA GLN A 266 10.98 12.95 -16.50
C GLN A 266 11.42 11.64 -17.17
N ILE A 267 11.09 10.52 -16.54
CA ILE A 267 11.46 9.18 -17.02
C ILE A 267 10.68 8.91 -18.29
N LYS A 268 11.40 8.56 -19.37
CA LYS A 268 10.81 8.36 -20.70
C LYS A 268 10.35 6.93 -20.95
N GLN A 269 10.95 5.96 -20.28
CA GLN A 269 10.66 4.54 -20.46
C GLN A 269 10.27 3.91 -19.13
N VAL A 270 9.10 3.27 -19.08
CA VAL A 270 8.64 2.50 -17.91
C VAL A 270 9.58 1.33 -17.62
N ALA A 271 10.32 0.85 -18.62
CA ALA A 271 11.33 -0.20 -18.48
C ALA A 271 12.48 0.17 -17.52
N ASP A 272 12.73 1.47 -17.32
CA ASP A 272 13.76 1.98 -16.41
C ASP A 272 13.26 2.03 -14.94
N THR A 273 11.94 1.92 -14.73
CA THR A 273 11.29 1.90 -13.40
C THR A 273 10.82 0.49 -13.06
N ARG A 274 11.76 -0.43 -12.97
CA ARG A 274 11.43 -1.81 -12.58
C ARG A 274 10.95 -1.84 -11.14
N VAL A 275 9.75 -2.36 -10.93
CA VAL A 275 9.19 -2.48 -9.59
C VAL A 275 10.06 -3.41 -8.74
N GLY A 276 10.42 -2.96 -7.55
CA GLY A 276 11.37 -3.64 -6.65
C GLY A 276 12.81 -3.22 -6.83
N ASP A 277 13.11 -2.30 -7.74
CA ASP A 277 14.42 -1.68 -7.81
C ASP A 277 14.70 -0.81 -6.57
N THR A 278 15.98 -0.64 -6.27
CA THR A 278 16.47 0.27 -5.24
C THR A 278 16.87 1.59 -5.88
N ILE A 279 16.28 2.67 -5.41
CA ILE A 279 16.64 4.03 -5.75
C ILE A 279 17.63 4.54 -4.72
N THR A 280 18.77 5.04 -5.19
CA THR A 280 19.83 5.58 -4.35
C THR A 280 20.35 6.92 -4.85
N ASP A 281 21.18 7.60 -4.08
CA ASP A 281 21.81 8.85 -4.47
C ASP A 281 22.93 8.58 -5.48
N ASP A 282 22.97 9.36 -6.55
CA ASP A 282 23.94 9.19 -7.64
C ASP A 282 25.40 9.44 -7.19
N LYS A 283 25.62 10.41 -6.30
CA LYS A 283 26.96 10.79 -5.82
C LYS A 283 27.43 9.89 -4.69
N LYS A 284 26.50 9.44 -3.85
CA LYS A 284 26.77 8.57 -2.70
C LYS A 284 25.81 7.38 -2.73
N PRO A 285 26.02 6.41 -3.63
CA PRO A 285 25.15 5.25 -3.72
C PRO A 285 25.25 4.40 -2.45
N THR A 286 24.14 3.75 -2.11
CA THR A 286 24.11 2.67 -1.10
C THR A 286 24.96 1.50 -1.58
N ALA A 287 25.62 0.80 -0.65
CA ALA A 287 26.50 -0.32 -0.97
C ALA A 287 25.73 -1.54 -1.49
N GLU A 288 24.57 -1.82 -0.89
CA GLU A 288 23.73 -2.97 -1.21
C GLU A 288 22.33 -2.52 -1.58
N ALA A 289 21.80 -3.13 -2.64
CA ALA A 289 20.41 -2.98 -3.05
C ALA A 289 19.48 -3.74 -2.09
N LEU A 290 18.24 -3.25 -1.96
CA LEU A 290 17.19 -3.97 -1.25
C LEU A 290 16.87 -5.30 -1.94
N PRO A 291 16.45 -6.32 -1.19
CA PRO A 291 15.95 -7.56 -1.76
C PRO A 291 14.68 -7.25 -2.57
N GLY A 292 14.82 -7.16 -3.90
CA GLY A 292 13.75 -6.80 -4.82
C GLY A 292 12.59 -7.80 -4.84
N PHE A 293 11.70 -7.66 -5.82
CA PHE A 293 10.57 -8.57 -5.97
C PHE A 293 10.92 -9.77 -6.85
N LYS A 294 10.36 -10.92 -6.52
CA LYS A 294 10.37 -12.07 -7.43
C LYS A 294 9.48 -11.72 -8.62
N PRO A 295 9.91 -11.89 -9.87
CA PRO A 295 9.07 -11.58 -11.01
C PRO A 295 7.80 -12.43 -10.97
N ALA A 296 6.66 -11.82 -11.33
CA ALA A 296 5.42 -12.55 -11.48
C ALA A 296 5.62 -13.64 -12.55
N GLN A 297 5.30 -14.89 -12.21
CA GLN A 297 5.34 -16.00 -13.16
C GLN A 297 3.96 -16.13 -13.81
N PRO A 298 3.83 -15.90 -15.13
CA PRO A 298 2.57 -16.09 -15.82
C PRO A 298 2.15 -17.57 -15.77
N VAL A 299 0.95 -17.83 -15.24
CA VAL A 299 0.37 -19.18 -15.15
C VAL A 299 -0.75 -19.43 -16.17
N VAL A 300 -1.25 -18.36 -16.81
CA VAL A 300 -2.28 -18.42 -17.86
C VAL A 300 -1.75 -17.72 -19.11
N PHE A 301 -1.97 -18.33 -20.28
CA PHE A 301 -1.55 -17.80 -21.57
C PHE A 301 -2.75 -17.65 -22.50
N CYS A 302 -2.82 -16.54 -23.24
CA CYS A 302 -3.84 -16.28 -24.25
C CYS A 302 -3.18 -15.65 -25.48
N GLY A 303 -3.63 -16.07 -26.68
CA GLY A 303 -3.23 -15.44 -27.93
C GLY A 303 -4.21 -14.34 -28.31
N LEU A 304 -3.72 -13.11 -28.39
CA LEU A 304 -4.51 -11.96 -28.85
C LEU A 304 -4.18 -11.69 -30.32
N PHE A 305 -5.20 -11.71 -31.17
CA PHE A 305 -5.10 -11.40 -32.59
C PHE A 305 -6.11 -10.32 -32.93
N PRO A 306 -5.72 -9.28 -33.68
CA PRO A 306 -6.69 -8.32 -34.17
C PRO A 306 -7.59 -9.00 -35.22
N VAL A 307 -8.84 -8.55 -35.31
CA VAL A 307 -9.79 -9.06 -36.31
C VAL A 307 -9.34 -8.64 -37.72
N ASP A 308 -8.80 -7.44 -37.85
CA ASP A 308 -8.19 -6.92 -39.07
C ASP A 308 -6.65 -6.95 -38.97
N ALA A 309 -5.99 -7.37 -40.04
CA ALA A 309 -4.54 -7.35 -40.13
C ALA A 309 -3.95 -5.92 -40.12
N ALA A 310 -4.75 -4.91 -40.48
CA ALA A 310 -4.34 -3.51 -40.41
C ALA A 310 -4.03 -3.04 -38.97
N ASP A 311 -4.70 -3.62 -37.97
CA ASP A 311 -4.61 -3.18 -36.58
C ASP A 311 -3.44 -3.83 -35.81
N VAL A 312 -2.57 -4.59 -36.48
CA VAL A 312 -1.45 -5.30 -35.83
C VAL A 312 -0.49 -4.35 -35.13
N GLU A 313 -0.14 -3.23 -35.78
CA GLU A 313 0.77 -2.24 -35.18
C GLU A 313 0.09 -1.46 -34.04
N ASP A 314 -1.21 -1.20 -34.15
CA ASP A 314 -1.98 -0.57 -33.08
C ASP A 314 -2.10 -1.49 -31.85
N LEU A 315 -2.37 -2.78 -32.06
CA LEU A 315 -2.37 -3.78 -30.99
C LEU A 315 -1.00 -3.88 -30.33
N ARG A 316 0.08 -3.93 -31.12
CA ARG A 316 1.46 -3.95 -30.60
C ARG A 316 1.76 -2.70 -29.78
N ALA A 317 1.39 -1.52 -30.28
CA ALA A 317 1.61 -0.25 -29.58
C ALA A 317 0.77 -0.15 -28.31
N ALA A 318 -0.46 -0.65 -28.30
CA ALA A 318 -1.31 -0.72 -27.11
C ALA A 318 -0.72 -1.66 -26.05
N ILE A 319 -0.30 -2.87 -26.44
CA ILE A 319 0.35 -3.83 -25.51
C ILE A 319 1.64 -3.23 -24.94
N GLY A 320 2.43 -2.51 -25.73
CA GLY A 320 3.67 -1.89 -25.24
C GLY A 320 3.48 -0.72 -24.27
N LYS A 321 2.26 -0.18 -24.15
CA LYS A 321 1.92 0.90 -23.20
C LYS A 321 1.35 0.39 -21.87
N LEU A 322 0.89 -0.87 -21.83
CA LEU A 322 0.37 -1.54 -20.64
C LEU A 322 1.51 -2.11 -19.80
#